data_AF-A0A956U302-F1
#
_entry.id   AF-A0A956U302-F1
#
_cell.length_a   1.000
_cell.length_b   1.000
_cell.length_c   1.000
_cell.angle_alpha   90.00
_cell.angle_beta   90.00
_cell.angle_gamma   90.00
#
_symmetry.space_group_name_H-M   'P 1'
#
loop_
_entity.id
_entity.type
_entity.pdbx_description
1 polymer ?
#
loop_
_entity_poly.entity_id
_entity_poly.type
_entity_poly.pdbx_seq_one_letter_code
_entity_poly.pdbx_strand_id
1 'polypeptide(L)'
;MIHKFRAPSASLYGTILLAFLIQTGLAFGEADNCSSAVKTVKMESTQATASFFANERNKPGSIRYESGAILDKADNGLASAEKPEGLCPTGCALPEKPVIVFQAVPQKFLTDYSDYNMCQKLLEQTEKAPFEYNKDFGSMSEIESWFSDFSRGKGTDGQNMYEKCSGQCSPQYEFFIVNTNGKFALDADVVCGHARDKDNNMYDISYSYKWQCQAQ
;
A
#
# COMPACT_ATOMS: atom_id res chain seq x y z
N MET A 1 67.73 -58.24 57.11
CA MET A 1 67.04 -58.32 58.41
C MET A 1 65.74 -57.54 58.33
N ILE A 2 64.63 -58.25 58.56
CA ILE A 2 63.35 -57.79 59.16
C ILE A 2 62.45 -56.82 58.35
N HIS A 3 61.44 -57.44 57.73
CA HIS A 3 60.00 -57.11 57.54
C HIS A 3 59.43 -55.69 57.73
N LYS A 4 58.53 -55.28 56.82
CA LYS A 4 57.03 -55.25 56.96
C LYS A 4 56.40 -54.44 55.79
N PHE A 5 55.58 -55.04 54.92
CA PHE A 5 54.09 -55.05 54.94
C PHE A 5 53.40 -53.69 55.17
N ARG A 6 52.72 -53.15 54.14
CA ARG A 6 51.25 -53.03 54.06
C ARG A 6 50.79 -52.41 52.73
N ALA A 7 49.70 -52.96 52.20
CA ALA A 7 48.98 -52.57 50.99
C ALA A 7 47.84 -51.55 51.32
N PRO A 8 46.71 -51.56 50.60
CA PRO A 8 46.32 -50.67 49.50
C PRO A 8 45.12 -49.79 49.86
N SER A 9 44.67 -48.87 49.00
CA SER A 9 43.23 -48.63 48.78
C SER A 9 42.96 -47.58 47.71
N ALA A 10 42.10 -47.98 46.78
CA ALA A 10 41.43 -47.17 45.79
C ALA A 10 40.35 -46.28 46.42
N SER A 11 40.04 -45.16 45.75
CA SER A 11 38.73 -44.48 45.83
C SER A 11 38.63 -43.58 44.59
N LEU A 12 37.93 -44.02 43.54
CA LEU A 12 36.50 -43.87 43.26
C LEU A 12 36.17 -42.56 42.50
N TYR A 13 35.84 -42.76 41.22
CA TYR A 13 34.74 -42.17 40.45
C TYR A 13 34.43 -40.68 40.58
N GLY A 14 34.48 -40.00 39.42
CA GLY A 14 33.85 -38.70 39.21
C GLY A 14 33.92 -38.21 37.76
N THR A 15 33.73 -39.07 36.76
CA THR A 15 33.49 -38.62 35.38
C THR A 15 32.11 -37.97 35.29
N ILE A 16 32.05 -36.64 35.39
CA ILE A 16 30.90 -35.84 34.98
C ILE A 16 31.06 -35.55 33.49
N LEU A 17 30.39 -36.36 32.66
CA LEU A 17 30.16 -36.05 31.25
C LEU A 17 29.06 -34.98 31.18
N LEU A 18 29.48 -33.74 30.95
CA LEU A 18 28.59 -32.62 30.68
C LEU A 18 27.98 -32.82 29.27
N ALA A 19 26.75 -33.32 29.22
CA ALA A 19 25.97 -33.39 27.99
C ALA A 19 25.66 -31.97 27.51
N PHE A 20 26.33 -31.54 26.44
CA PHE A 20 26.01 -30.33 25.69
C PHE A 20 24.67 -30.54 24.94
N LEU A 21 23.56 -30.30 25.64
CA LEU A 21 22.24 -30.05 25.03
C LEU A 21 22.10 -28.55 24.80
N ILE A 22 22.73 -28.03 23.75
CA ILE A 22 22.39 -26.70 23.20
C ILE A 22 22.46 -26.80 21.69
N GLN A 23 21.30 -26.97 21.07
CA GLN A 23 20.92 -26.27 19.85
C GLN A 23 19.40 -26.39 19.69
N THR A 24 18.69 -25.66 20.54
CA THR A 24 17.37 -25.14 20.20
C THR A 24 17.54 -24.17 19.03
N GLY A 25 17.55 -24.71 17.81
CA GLY A 25 17.33 -23.93 16.59
C GLY A 25 15.87 -23.48 16.57
N LEU A 26 15.56 -22.45 17.35
CA LEU A 26 14.37 -21.64 17.20
C LEU A 26 14.45 -20.97 15.83
N ALA A 27 13.86 -21.61 14.81
CA ALA A 27 13.58 -21.00 13.51
C ALA A 27 12.44 -19.99 13.69
N PHE A 28 12.75 -18.84 14.30
CA PHE A 28 11.88 -17.67 14.32
C PHE A 28 12.61 -16.57 13.53
N GLY A 29 12.26 -16.45 12.25
CA GLY A 29 12.82 -15.42 11.37
C GLY A 29 12.34 -15.41 9.91
N GLU A 30 11.39 -16.26 9.50
CA GLU A 30 11.00 -16.37 8.08
C GLU A 30 9.74 -15.56 7.70
N ALA A 31 8.90 -15.18 8.68
CA ALA A 31 7.64 -14.46 8.39
C ALA A 31 7.84 -13.01 7.91
N ASP A 32 8.98 -12.38 8.23
CA ASP A 32 9.19 -10.95 7.99
C ASP A 32 9.72 -10.61 6.58
N ASN A 33 10.22 -11.60 5.84
CA ASN A 33 10.80 -11.37 4.51
C ASN A 33 9.79 -11.46 3.36
N CYS A 34 8.64 -12.12 3.54
CA CYS A 34 7.69 -12.32 2.44
C CYS A 34 7.12 -10.99 1.90
N SER A 35 6.77 -10.06 2.79
CA SER A 35 6.12 -8.79 2.42
C SER A 35 7.02 -7.85 1.62
N SER A 36 8.35 -8.03 1.67
CA SER A 36 9.32 -7.22 0.94
C SER A 36 9.38 -7.53 -0.56
N ALA A 37 8.96 -8.74 -0.98
CA ALA A 37 8.94 -9.15 -2.38
C ALA A 37 7.67 -8.64 -3.06
N VAL A 38 7.81 -7.52 -3.77
CA VAL A 38 6.72 -6.80 -4.44
C VAL A 38 7.05 -6.59 -5.92
N LYS A 39 6.04 -6.74 -6.79
CA LYS A 39 6.10 -6.31 -8.20
C LYS A 39 4.83 -5.58 -8.57
N THR A 40 4.99 -4.38 -9.11
CA THR A 40 3.88 -3.59 -9.67
C THR A 40 3.93 -3.65 -11.19
N VAL A 41 2.82 -4.07 -11.81
CA VAL A 41 2.64 -4.12 -13.26
C VAL A 41 1.73 -2.96 -13.66
N LYS A 42 2.29 -1.96 -14.34
CA LYS A 42 1.52 -0.81 -14.85
C LYS A 42 0.59 -1.29 -15.96
N MET A 43 -0.68 -0.86 -15.89
CA MET A 43 -1.70 -1.28 -16.85
C MET A 43 -2.05 -0.13 -17.80
N GLU A 44 -2.99 0.72 -17.41
CA GLU A 44 -3.46 1.83 -18.22
C GLU A 44 -3.33 3.15 -17.46
N SER A 45 -3.18 4.23 -18.22
CA SER A 45 -3.30 5.59 -17.73
C SER A 45 -4.10 6.44 -18.72
N THR A 46 -4.87 7.36 -18.20
CA THR A 46 -5.66 8.33 -18.96
C THR A 46 -5.49 9.73 -18.35
N GLN A 47 -5.99 10.74 -19.06
CA GLN A 47 -6.00 12.11 -18.61
C GLN A 47 -7.43 12.60 -18.51
N ALA A 48 -7.76 13.31 -17.43
CA ALA A 48 -9.12 13.77 -17.21
C ALA A 48 -9.18 15.16 -16.62
N THR A 49 -10.23 15.91 -16.96
CA THR A 49 -10.42 17.27 -16.44
C THR A 49 -11.18 17.28 -15.12
N ALA A 50 -10.74 18.13 -14.19
CA ALA A 50 -11.48 18.45 -12.97
C ALA A 50 -12.55 19.55 -13.19
N SER A 51 -12.92 19.84 -14.43
CA SER A 51 -13.93 20.86 -14.76
C SER A 51 -15.28 20.54 -14.12
N PHE A 52 -15.83 21.52 -13.39
CA PHE A 52 -17.08 21.36 -12.64
C PHE A 52 -18.24 20.84 -13.51
N PHE A 53 -18.52 21.49 -14.65
CA PHE A 53 -19.62 21.09 -15.53
C PHE A 53 -19.41 19.71 -16.18
N ALA A 54 -18.15 19.31 -16.39
CA ALA A 54 -17.84 18.00 -16.95
C ALA A 54 -18.13 16.90 -15.92
N ASN A 55 -17.68 17.11 -14.67
CA ASN A 55 -17.91 16.19 -13.55
C ASN A 55 -19.38 16.07 -13.15
N GLU A 56 -20.11 17.19 -13.12
CA GLU A 56 -21.52 17.19 -12.72
C GLU A 56 -22.39 16.44 -13.73
N ARG A 57 -22.01 16.48 -15.02
CA ARG A 57 -22.70 15.75 -16.09
C ARG A 57 -22.11 14.36 -16.37
N ASN A 58 -21.14 13.91 -15.58
CA ASN A 58 -20.38 12.67 -15.79
C ASN A 58 -19.95 12.48 -17.26
N LYS A 59 -19.41 13.54 -17.88
CA LYS A 59 -19.03 13.49 -19.30
C LYS A 59 -17.75 12.67 -19.48
N PRO A 60 -17.62 11.93 -20.62
CA PRO A 60 -16.34 11.38 -21.05
C PRO A 60 -15.23 12.44 -21.01
N GLY A 61 -14.06 12.08 -20.50
CA GLY A 61 -12.93 12.97 -20.24
C GLY A 61 -12.99 13.74 -18.91
N SER A 62 -14.05 13.64 -18.11
CA SER A 62 -14.10 14.19 -16.75
C SER A 62 -13.44 13.25 -15.74
N ILE A 63 -12.81 13.79 -14.68
CA ILE A 63 -12.17 12.95 -13.65
C ILE A 63 -13.14 11.93 -13.06
N ARG A 64 -14.41 12.31 -12.86
CA ARG A 64 -15.45 11.37 -12.40
C ARG A 64 -15.66 10.20 -13.36
N TYR A 65 -15.82 10.49 -14.65
CA TYR A 65 -16.08 9.45 -15.66
C TYR A 65 -14.86 8.54 -15.84
N GLU A 66 -13.69 9.14 -16.03
CA GLU A 66 -12.45 8.41 -16.32
C GLU A 66 -12.00 7.57 -15.11
N SER A 67 -12.23 8.05 -13.88
CA SER A 67 -11.93 7.26 -12.68
C SER A 67 -12.85 6.06 -12.53
N GLY A 68 -14.14 6.19 -12.84
CA GLY A 68 -15.04 5.04 -12.88
C GLY A 68 -14.63 4.05 -13.96
N ALA A 69 -14.44 4.53 -15.19
CA ALA A 69 -14.04 3.69 -16.32
C ALA A 69 -12.73 2.92 -16.07
N ILE A 70 -11.74 3.53 -15.42
CA ILE A 70 -10.47 2.87 -15.13
C ILE A 70 -10.58 1.87 -13.97
N LEU A 71 -11.40 2.15 -12.96
CA LEU A 71 -11.67 1.23 -11.84
C LEU A 71 -12.48 0.02 -12.30
N ASP A 72 -13.50 0.23 -13.13
CA ASP A 72 -14.23 -0.85 -13.81
C ASP A 72 -13.30 -1.74 -14.63
N LYS A 73 -12.39 -1.15 -15.41
CA LYS A 73 -11.37 -1.91 -16.16
C LYS A 73 -10.47 -2.70 -15.22
N ALA A 74 -10.03 -2.09 -14.12
CA ALA A 74 -9.18 -2.73 -13.13
C ALA A 74 -9.86 -3.94 -12.48
N ASP A 75 -11.14 -3.83 -12.11
CA ASP A 75 -11.91 -4.95 -11.53
C ASP A 75 -12.11 -6.08 -12.54
N ASN A 76 -12.54 -5.73 -13.77
CA ASN A 76 -12.76 -6.71 -14.83
C ASN A 76 -11.47 -7.47 -15.23
N GLY A 77 -10.30 -6.83 -15.11
CA GLY A 77 -9.01 -7.44 -15.40
C GLY A 77 -8.40 -8.26 -14.24
N LEU A 78 -8.98 -8.22 -13.04
CA LEU A 78 -8.40 -8.91 -11.87
C LEU A 78 -8.22 -10.42 -12.09
N ALA A 79 -9.22 -11.07 -12.69
CA ALA A 79 -9.22 -12.52 -12.90
C ALA A 79 -8.21 -12.97 -13.98
N SER A 80 -7.79 -12.07 -14.86
CA SER A 80 -6.84 -12.33 -15.94
C SER A 80 -5.47 -11.67 -15.72
N ALA A 81 -5.25 -11.07 -14.56
CA ALA A 81 -3.98 -10.43 -14.23
C ALA A 81 -2.85 -11.45 -14.22
N GLU A 82 -1.79 -11.18 -15.00
CA GLU A 82 -0.65 -12.09 -15.12
C GLU A 82 0.14 -12.13 -13.82
N LYS A 83 0.19 -13.32 -13.21
CA LYS A 83 0.89 -13.58 -11.96
C LYS A 83 2.39 -13.71 -12.24
N PRO A 84 3.26 -12.89 -11.62
CA PRO A 84 4.69 -12.95 -11.89
C PRO A 84 5.31 -14.22 -11.32
N GLU A 85 6.03 -14.93 -12.18
CA GLU A 85 6.76 -16.14 -11.81
C GLU A 85 8.04 -15.81 -11.02
N GLY A 86 8.39 -16.68 -10.06
CA GLY A 86 9.64 -16.58 -9.30
C GLY A 86 9.77 -15.35 -8.39
N LEU A 87 8.68 -14.61 -8.14
CA LEU A 87 8.73 -13.41 -7.29
C LEU A 87 8.95 -13.75 -5.81
N CYS A 88 8.36 -14.85 -5.33
CA CYS A 88 8.36 -15.17 -3.90
C CYS A 88 9.58 -15.98 -3.46
N PRO A 89 10.20 -15.62 -2.33
CA PRO A 89 11.15 -16.49 -1.62
C PRO A 89 10.51 -17.83 -1.21
N THR A 90 11.34 -18.81 -0.88
CA THR A 90 10.91 -20.08 -0.28
C THR A 90 10.03 -19.83 0.96
N GLY A 91 8.93 -20.57 1.10
CA GLY A 91 7.98 -20.41 2.21
C GLY A 91 6.96 -19.28 2.04
N CYS A 92 7.10 -18.47 0.98
CA CYS A 92 6.13 -17.43 0.62
C CYS A 92 5.33 -17.83 -0.62
N ALA A 93 4.12 -17.31 -0.75
CA ALA A 93 3.30 -17.45 -1.95
C ALA A 93 2.73 -16.10 -2.35
N LEU A 94 2.49 -15.94 -3.65
CA LEU A 94 1.67 -14.84 -4.13
C LEU A 94 0.19 -15.16 -3.90
N PRO A 95 -0.63 -14.16 -3.54
CA PRO A 95 -2.08 -14.31 -3.49
C PRO A 95 -2.65 -14.73 -4.85
N GLU A 96 -3.91 -15.17 -4.86
CA GLU A 96 -4.60 -15.52 -6.10
C GLU A 96 -4.83 -14.29 -6.99
N LYS A 97 -5.20 -13.16 -6.37
CA LYS A 97 -5.47 -11.89 -7.04
C LYS A 97 -4.47 -10.82 -6.59
N PRO A 98 -4.06 -9.90 -7.49
CA PRO A 98 -3.25 -8.77 -7.10
C PRO A 98 -4.07 -7.73 -6.34
N VAL A 99 -3.38 -6.77 -5.73
CA VAL A 99 -3.96 -5.52 -5.25
C VAL A 99 -4.09 -4.57 -6.44
N ILE A 100 -5.26 -3.95 -6.62
CA ILE A 100 -5.41 -2.84 -7.58
C ILE A 100 -4.79 -1.61 -6.93
N VAL A 101 -3.85 -0.96 -7.62
CA VAL A 101 -3.35 0.36 -7.22
C VAL A 101 -3.89 1.39 -8.18
N PHE A 102 -4.80 2.23 -7.71
CA PHE A 102 -5.35 3.35 -8.46
C PHE A 102 -4.67 4.65 -8.05
N GLN A 103 -4.32 5.50 -9.01
CA GLN A 103 -3.70 6.80 -8.74
C GLN A 103 -4.41 7.92 -9.49
N ALA A 104 -4.57 9.08 -8.84
CA ALA A 104 -5.06 10.29 -9.46
C ALA A 104 -4.26 11.51 -8.98
N VAL A 105 -3.53 12.15 -9.91
CA VAL A 105 -2.57 13.22 -9.60
C VAL A 105 -2.76 14.40 -10.55
N PRO A 106 -2.78 15.67 -10.08
CA PRO A 106 -2.77 16.83 -10.97
C PRO A 106 -1.55 16.85 -11.90
N GLN A 107 -1.73 17.18 -13.18
CA GLN A 107 -0.62 17.19 -14.15
C GLN A 107 0.35 18.35 -13.96
N LYS A 108 -0.18 19.48 -13.48
CA LYS A 108 0.57 20.73 -13.35
C LYS A 108 0.29 21.36 -12.01
N PHE A 109 1.37 21.87 -11.42
CA PHE A 109 1.35 22.60 -10.17
C PHE A 109 1.90 24.01 -10.39
N LEU A 110 1.35 24.96 -9.65
CA LEU A 110 1.86 26.31 -9.58
C LEU A 110 3.15 26.32 -8.74
N THR A 111 4.07 27.21 -9.10
CA THR A 111 5.31 27.43 -8.34
C THR A 111 5.29 28.74 -7.56
N ASP A 112 4.28 29.59 -7.77
CA ASP A 112 4.11 30.87 -7.10
C ASP A 112 2.63 31.11 -6.78
N TYR A 113 2.29 31.17 -5.50
CA TYR A 113 0.94 31.37 -4.96
C TYR A 113 1.00 31.61 -3.44
N SER A 114 -0.08 32.14 -2.84
CA SER A 114 -0.07 32.62 -1.43
C SER A 114 0.29 31.54 -0.41
N ASP A 115 -0.13 30.30 -0.67
CA ASP A 115 -0.01 29.19 0.27
C ASP A 115 1.21 28.29 -0.01
N TYR A 116 2.15 28.72 -0.86
CA TYR A 116 3.27 27.89 -1.31
C TYR A 116 4.03 27.21 -0.17
N ASN A 117 4.47 27.99 0.82
CA ASN A 117 5.24 27.47 1.96
C ASN A 117 4.44 26.51 2.85
N MET A 118 3.11 26.68 2.91
CA MET A 118 2.25 25.76 3.66
C MET A 118 2.14 24.43 2.93
N CYS A 119 1.86 24.46 1.62
CA CYS A 119 1.76 23.24 0.82
C CYS A 119 3.08 22.50 0.72
N GLN A 120 4.22 23.19 0.65
CA GLN A 120 5.54 22.55 0.69
C GLN A 120 5.73 21.75 1.98
N LYS A 121 5.35 22.32 3.13
CA LYS A 121 5.44 21.62 4.43
C LYS A 121 4.51 20.42 4.48
N LEU A 122 3.28 20.57 4.02
CA LEU A 122 2.31 19.47 3.98
C LEU A 122 2.77 18.35 3.03
N LEU A 123 3.35 18.70 1.88
CA LEU A 123 3.93 17.74 0.94
C LEU A 123 5.04 16.92 1.62
N GLU A 124 6.05 17.59 2.20
CA GLU A 124 7.17 16.91 2.88
C GLU A 124 6.74 16.02 4.05
N GLN A 125 5.65 16.38 4.73
CA GLN A 125 5.07 15.59 5.81
C GLN A 125 4.30 14.38 5.27
N THR A 126 3.42 14.61 4.31
CA THR A 126 2.50 13.58 3.79
C THR A 126 3.17 12.62 2.82
N GLU A 127 4.30 12.98 2.18
CA GLU A 127 5.14 12.02 1.46
C GLU A 127 5.76 10.96 2.38
N LYS A 128 5.95 11.27 3.67
CA LYS A 128 6.49 10.33 4.67
C LYS A 128 5.41 9.60 5.44
N ALA A 129 4.28 10.25 5.65
CA ALA A 129 3.13 9.74 6.38
C ALA A 129 1.85 10.29 5.72
N PRO A 130 1.34 9.62 4.67
CA PRO A 130 0.12 10.02 3.98
C PRO A 130 -1.07 10.12 4.93
N PHE A 131 -2.09 10.88 4.54
CA PHE A 131 -3.37 10.80 5.24
C PHE A 131 -4.11 9.56 4.77
N GLU A 132 -4.25 8.59 5.68
CA GLU A 132 -4.87 7.30 5.41
C GLU A 132 -6.39 7.31 5.62
N TYR A 133 -7.12 6.65 4.73
CA TYR A 133 -8.56 6.43 4.80
C TYR A 133 -8.90 4.98 4.44
N ASN A 134 -9.25 4.19 5.45
CA ASN A 134 -9.59 2.78 5.30
C ASN A 134 -11.10 2.56 5.21
N LYS A 135 -11.56 1.80 4.21
CA LYS A 135 -12.98 1.54 3.92
C LYS A 135 -13.23 0.12 3.42
N ASP A 136 -14.41 -0.39 3.71
CA ASP A 136 -14.93 -1.63 3.14
C ASP A 136 -16.16 -1.31 2.26
N PHE A 137 -16.23 -1.95 1.09
CA PHE A 137 -17.29 -1.76 0.11
C PHE A 137 -17.83 -3.09 -0.39
N GLY A 138 -19.11 -3.10 -0.76
CA GLY A 138 -19.78 -4.25 -1.36
C GLY A 138 -19.55 -4.37 -2.88
N SER A 139 -19.11 -3.31 -3.54
CA SER A 139 -18.91 -3.29 -5.00
C SER A 139 -17.93 -2.20 -5.45
N MET A 140 -17.40 -2.32 -6.67
CA MET A 140 -16.57 -1.27 -7.28
C MET A 140 -17.33 0.04 -7.48
N SER A 141 -18.62 -0.02 -7.82
CA SER A 141 -19.47 1.17 -7.97
C SER A 141 -19.61 1.97 -6.67
N GLU A 142 -19.59 1.31 -5.50
CA GLU A 142 -19.56 2.00 -4.21
C GLU A 142 -18.24 2.74 -3.98
N ILE A 143 -17.10 2.15 -4.37
CA ILE A 143 -15.79 2.81 -4.34
C ILE A 143 -15.81 4.07 -5.22
N GLU A 144 -16.30 3.96 -6.45
CA GLU A 144 -16.39 5.08 -7.39
C GLU A 144 -17.26 6.22 -6.84
N SER A 145 -18.41 5.87 -6.26
CA SER A 145 -19.30 6.85 -5.64
C SER A 145 -18.61 7.54 -4.46
N TRP A 146 -17.95 6.77 -3.60
CA TRP A 146 -17.20 7.32 -2.47
C TRP A 146 -16.06 8.24 -2.96
N PHE A 147 -15.26 7.81 -3.94
CA PHE A 147 -14.17 8.62 -4.48
C PHE A 147 -14.67 9.92 -5.11
N SER A 148 -15.79 9.87 -5.84
CA SER A 148 -16.43 11.04 -6.42
C SER A 148 -16.78 12.08 -5.35
N ASP A 149 -17.28 11.67 -4.18
CA ASP A 149 -17.58 12.60 -3.09
C ASP A 149 -16.29 13.03 -2.36
N PHE A 150 -15.43 12.08 -2.02
CA PHE A 150 -14.16 12.29 -1.33
C PHE A 150 -13.27 13.32 -2.04
N SER A 151 -13.05 13.14 -3.35
CA SER A 151 -12.23 14.05 -4.18
C SER A 151 -12.82 15.44 -4.39
N ARG A 152 -14.08 15.66 -3.99
CA ARG A 152 -14.77 16.96 -4.08
C ARG A 152 -14.96 17.62 -2.72
N GLY A 153 -14.39 17.05 -1.66
CA GLY A 153 -14.57 17.53 -0.30
C GLY A 153 -15.99 17.33 0.22
N LYS A 154 -16.71 16.35 -0.32
CA LYS A 154 -18.05 15.95 0.12
C LYS A 154 -17.98 14.70 0.99
N GLY A 155 -19.03 14.51 1.77
CA GLY A 155 -19.08 13.46 2.79
C GLY A 155 -18.09 13.74 3.93
N THR A 156 -18.16 12.92 4.98
CA THR A 156 -17.33 13.09 6.18
C THR A 156 -15.84 12.98 5.87
N ASP A 157 -15.44 11.99 5.07
CA ASP A 157 -14.02 11.77 4.75
C ASP A 157 -13.47 12.88 3.85
N GLY A 158 -14.24 13.32 2.85
CA GLY A 158 -13.81 14.39 1.94
C GLY A 158 -13.67 15.71 2.67
N GLN A 159 -14.63 16.06 3.54
CA GLN A 159 -14.52 17.26 4.39
C GLN A 159 -13.27 17.20 5.27
N ASN A 160 -13.05 16.07 5.96
CA ASN A 160 -11.87 15.87 6.79
C ASN A 160 -10.57 15.96 5.98
N MET A 161 -10.53 15.39 4.77
CA MET A 161 -9.35 15.43 3.91
C MET A 161 -9.01 16.85 3.49
N TYR A 162 -9.99 17.65 3.06
CA TYR A 162 -9.75 19.05 2.69
C TYR A 162 -9.49 19.97 3.90
N GLU A 163 -9.94 19.60 5.10
CA GLU A 163 -9.52 20.27 6.34
C GLU A 163 -8.05 20.01 6.66
N LYS A 164 -7.57 18.76 6.51
CA LYS A 164 -6.16 18.40 6.72
C LYS A 164 -5.27 18.95 5.59
N CYS A 165 -5.73 18.85 4.35
CA CYS A 165 -5.09 19.37 3.15
C CYS A 165 -5.52 20.81 2.84
N SER A 166 -5.36 21.68 3.83
CA SER A 166 -5.94 23.03 3.83
C SER A 166 -5.32 23.99 2.80
N GLY A 167 -6.00 25.11 2.58
CA GLY A 167 -5.55 26.19 1.68
C GLY A 167 -5.68 25.85 0.21
N GLN A 168 -4.69 26.28 -0.58
CA GLN A 168 -4.64 26.00 -2.02
C GLN A 168 -3.98 24.64 -2.35
N CYS A 169 -3.55 23.87 -1.35
CA CYS A 169 -2.85 22.60 -1.57
C CYS A 169 -3.76 21.60 -2.28
N SER A 170 -3.21 20.89 -3.27
CA SER A 170 -3.99 19.95 -4.07
C SER A 170 -3.69 18.51 -3.68
N PRO A 171 -4.68 17.75 -3.19
CA PRO A 171 -4.49 16.35 -2.83
C PRO A 171 -4.13 15.51 -4.06
N GLN A 172 -3.26 14.53 -3.82
CA GLN A 172 -2.87 13.46 -4.73
C GLN A 172 -3.30 12.14 -4.10
N TYR A 173 -3.91 11.26 -4.88
CA TYR A 173 -4.58 10.07 -4.36
C TYR A 173 -3.86 8.81 -4.84
N GLU A 174 -3.62 7.87 -3.93
CA GLU A 174 -3.20 6.50 -4.23
C GLU A 174 -4.08 5.53 -3.42
N PHE A 175 -4.82 4.66 -4.11
CA PHE A 175 -5.72 3.70 -3.47
C PHE A 175 -5.23 2.28 -3.71
N PHE A 176 -5.17 1.49 -2.64
CA PHE A 176 -4.88 0.07 -2.63
C PHE A 176 -6.17 -0.70 -2.39
N ILE A 177 -6.66 -1.37 -3.43
CA ILE A 177 -7.96 -2.04 -3.40
C ILE A 177 -7.74 -3.55 -3.49
N VAL A 178 -8.20 -4.26 -2.45
CA VAL A 178 -8.14 -5.72 -2.33
C VAL A 178 -9.55 -6.28 -2.52
N ASN A 179 -9.72 -7.18 -3.49
CA ASN A 179 -10.98 -7.91 -3.69
C ASN A 179 -10.90 -9.29 -3.03
N THR A 180 -11.69 -9.48 -1.96
CA THR A 180 -11.84 -10.78 -1.28
C THR A 180 -13.29 -11.24 -1.41
N ASN A 181 -13.53 -12.27 -2.22
CA ASN A 181 -14.86 -12.86 -2.44
C ASN A 181 -15.94 -11.84 -2.85
N GLY A 182 -15.58 -10.86 -3.69
CA GLY A 182 -16.50 -9.84 -4.18
C GLY A 182 -16.73 -8.67 -3.22
N LYS A 183 -16.11 -8.68 -2.03
CA LYS A 183 -16.00 -7.51 -1.15
C LYS A 183 -14.69 -6.81 -1.39
N PHE A 184 -14.69 -5.49 -1.30
CA PHE A 184 -13.52 -4.67 -1.54
C PHE A 184 -13.09 -3.97 -0.26
N ALA A 185 -11.86 -4.21 0.15
CA ALA A 185 -11.18 -3.40 1.15
C ALA A 185 -10.32 -2.37 0.40
N LEU A 186 -10.51 -1.10 0.73
CA LEU A 186 -9.79 0.03 0.14
C LEU A 186 -9.00 0.72 1.25
N ASP A 187 -7.70 0.84 1.03
CA ASP A 187 -6.80 1.70 1.77
C ASP A 187 -6.41 2.88 0.86
N ALA A 188 -6.67 4.10 1.31
CA ALA A 188 -6.43 5.31 0.53
C ALA A 188 -5.40 6.21 1.20
N ASP A 189 -4.31 6.42 0.47
CA ASP A 189 -3.25 7.35 0.83
C ASP A 189 -3.46 8.68 0.10
N VAL A 190 -3.39 9.76 0.88
CA VAL A 190 -3.46 11.13 0.34
C VAL A 190 -2.21 11.92 0.69
N VAL A 191 -1.55 12.41 -0.37
CA VAL A 191 -0.42 13.34 -0.28
C VAL A 191 -0.90 14.75 -0.62
N CYS A 192 -0.55 15.72 0.21
CA CYS A 192 -0.91 17.12 0.00
C CYS A 192 0.12 17.83 -0.88
N GLY A 193 -0.16 17.88 -2.18
CA GLY A 193 0.67 18.54 -3.16
C GLY A 193 0.57 20.06 -3.16
N HIS A 194 1.39 20.66 -4.01
CA HIS A 194 1.29 22.07 -4.36
C HIS A 194 -0.09 22.42 -4.93
N ALA A 195 -0.38 23.72 -5.04
CA ALA A 195 -1.59 24.16 -5.70
C ALA A 195 -1.57 23.75 -7.18
N ARG A 196 -2.59 23.03 -7.63
CA ARG A 196 -2.72 22.65 -9.04
C ARG A 196 -2.95 23.88 -9.91
N ASP A 197 -2.41 23.83 -11.11
CA ASP A 197 -2.72 24.79 -12.17
C ASP A 197 -4.17 24.59 -12.65
N LYS A 198 -5.02 25.58 -12.38
CA LYS A 198 -6.44 25.56 -12.77
C LYS A 198 -6.67 25.94 -14.22
N ASP A 199 -5.67 26.46 -14.93
CA ASP A 199 -5.76 26.73 -16.37
C ASP A 199 -5.52 25.45 -17.18
N ASN A 200 -4.62 24.58 -16.71
CA ASN A 200 -4.50 23.22 -17.23
C ASN A 200 -5.69 22.35 -16.78
N ASN A 201 -6.00 22.33 -15.47
CA ASN A 201 -7.16 21.64 -14.89
C ASN A 201 -7.26 20.14 -15.22
N MET A 202 -6.14 19.47 -15.49
CA MET A 202 -6.07 18.04 -15.82
C MET A 202 -5.42 17.23 -14.71
N TYR A 203 -5.81 15.96 -14.66
CA TYR A 203 -5.28 14.92 -13.79
C TYR A 203 -4.78 13.77 -14.65
N ASP A 204 -3.63 13.20 -14.27
CA ASP A 204 -3.22 11.86 -14.69
C ASP A 204 -3.91 10.85 -13.78
N ILE A 205 -4.66 9.94 -14.39
CA ILE A 205 -5.34 8.85 -13.69
C ILE A 205 -4.75 7.55 -14.22
N SER A 206 -4.40 6.63 -13.32
CA SER A 206 -3.86 5.35 -13.74
C SER A 206 -4.27 4.23 -12.80
N TYR A 207 -4.10 2.99 -13.29
CA TYR A 207 -4.11 1.83 -12.42
C TYR A 207 -2.97 0.86 -12.73
N SER A 208 -2.62 0.08 -11.73
CA SER A 208 -1.65 -1.01 -11.84
C SER A 208 -2.06 -2.19 -10.97
N TYR A 209 -1.48 -3.35 -11.25
CA TYR A 209 -1.61 -4.53 -10.40
C TYR A 209 -0.35 -4.72 -9.57
N LYS A 210 -0.50 -4.65 -8.25
CA LYS A 210 0.57 -4.91 -7.28
C LYS A 210 0.46 -6.34 -6.78
N TRP A 211 1.49 -7.12 -7.08
CA TRP A 211 1.71 -8.45 -6.54
C TRP A 211 2.67 -8.37 -5.37
N GLN A 212 2.26 -8.89 -4.22
CA GLN A 212 3.07 -8.90 -3.01
C GLN A 212 3.01 -10.29 -2.38
N CYS A 213 4.17 -10.84 -2.05
CA CYS A 213 4.24 -12.15 -1.45
C CYS A 213 3.72 -12.12 -0.01
N GLN A 214 3.11 -13.23 0.39
CA GLN A 214 2.53 -13.48 1.70
C GLN A 214 3.09 -14.79 2.25
N ALA A 215 3.14 -14.93 3.57
CA ALA A 215 3.50 -16.21 4.19
C ALA A 215 2.45 -17.27 3.83
N GLN A 216 2.92 -18.49 3.56
CA GLN A 216 2.05 -19.65 3.26
C GLN A 216 1.33 -20.18 4.50
#